data_AF-A0A9E0UDI9-F1
#
_entry.id   AF-A0A9E0UDI9-F1
#
_cell.length_a   1.000
_cell.length_b   1.000
_cell.length_c   1.000
_cell.angle_alpha   90.00
_cell.angle_beta   90.00
_cell.angle_gamma   90.00
#
_symmetry.space_group_name_H-M   'P 1'
#
loop_
_entity.id
_entity.type
_entity.pdbx_description
1 polymer ?
#
loop_
_entity_poly.entity_id
_entity_poly.type
_entity_poly.pdbx_seq_one_letter_code
_entity_poly.pdbx_strand_id
1 'polypeptide(L)' 'MNGTLIIFAREPVPGEVKTRLIPALGAQGAARL' A
#
# COMPACT_ATOMS: atom_id res chain seq x y z
N MET A 1 25.30 -10.25 16.39
CA MET A 1 23.85 -10.56 16.50
C MET A 1 23.25 -10.37 15.13
N ASN A 2 22.47 -11.34 14.64
CA ASN A 2 21.80 -11.23 13.35
C ASN A 2 20.28 -11.32 13.58
N GLY A 3 19.52 -10.34 13.10
CA GLY A 3 18.08 -10.24 13.32
C GLY A 3 17.32 -10.44 12.01
N THR A 4 16.17 -11.10 12.07
CA THR A 4 15.29 -11.30 10.91
C THR A 4 14.28 -10.15 10.84
N LEU A 5 14.31 -9.38 9.76
CA LEU A 5 13.29 -8.38 9.46
C LEU A 5 12.10 -9.05 8.73
N ILE A 6 10.90 -8.93 9.30
CA ILE A 6 9.66 -9.43 8.69
C ILE A 6 8.81 -8.22 8.32
N ILE A 7 8.38 -8.14 7.06
CA ILE A 7 7.53 -7.05 6.54
C ILE A 7 6.19 -7.64 6.12
N PHE A 8 5.10 -7.11 6.68
CA PHE A 8 3.75 -7.41 6.24
C PHE A 8 3.36 -6.47 5.11
N ALA A 9 2.95 -7.04 3.98
CA ALA A 9 2.49 -6.30 2.81
C ALA A 9 1.18 -6.90 2.29
N ARG A 10 0.48 -6.11 1.47
CA ARG A 10 -0.73 -6.48 0.75
C ARG A 10 -0.52 -6.13 -0.71
N GLU A 11 -1.05 -6.95 -1.62
CA GLU A 11 -1.02 -6.68 -3.06
C GLU A 11 -1.63 -5.29 -3.36
N PRO A 12 -0.94 -4.41 -4.11
CA PRO A 12 -1.42 -3.06 -4.43
C PRO A 12 -2.54 -3.07 -5.49
N VAL A 13 -3.69 -3.63 -5.15
CA VAL A 13 -4.89 -3.59 -6.01
C VAL A 13 -5.58 -2.23 -5.88
N PRO A 14 -5.79 -1.49 -6.99
CA PRO A 14 -6.48 -0.20 -6.97
C PRO A 14 -7.88 -0.33 -6.34
N GLY A 15 -8.18 0.53 -5.37
CA GLY A 15 -9.47 0.53 -4.66
C GLY A 15 -9.52 -0.39 -3.44
N GLU A 16 -8.54 -1.26 -3.24
CA GLU A 16 -8.47 -2.15 -2.08
C GLU A 16 -7.42 -1.72 -1.05
N VAL A 17 -6.37 -1.04 -1.51
CA VAL A 17 -5.30 -0.52 -0.65
C VAL A 17 -5.40 0.99 -0.49
N LYS A 18 -4.92 1.49 0.65
CA LYS A 18 -4.69 2.92 0.88
C LYS A 18 -5.92 3.77 0.51
N THR A 19 -7.12 3.25 0.77
CA THR A 19 -8.39 3.81 0.26
C THR A 19 -8.69 5.22 0.76
N ARG A 20 -8.19 5.58 1.94
CA ARG A 20 -8.24 6.95 2.47
C ARG A 20 -7.49 7.98 1.61
N LEU A 21 -6.53 7.56 0.78
CA LEU A 21 -5.77 8.46 -0.11
C LEU A 21 -6.45 8.67 -1.47
N ILE A 22 -7.49 7.87 -1.79
CA ILE A 22 -8.17 7.91 -3.09
C ILE A 22 -8.75 9.31 -3.43
N PRO A 23 -9.36 10.07 -2.49
CA PRO A 23 -9.87 11.40 -2.83
C PRO A 23 -8.81 12.38 -3.32
N ALA A 24 -7.55 12.21 -2.91
CA ALA A 24 -6.45 13.11 -3.28
C ALA A 24 -5.63 12.59 -4.49
N LEU A 25 -5.51 11.27 -4.66
CA LEU A 25 -4.57 10.65 -5.60
C LEU A 25 -5.24 9.76 -6.66
N GLY A 26 -6.53 9.48 -6.52
CA GLY A 26 -7.22 8.42 -7.24
C GLY A 26 -6.80 7.02 -6.79
N ALA A 27 -7.56 5.99 -7.19
CA ALA A 27 -7.32 4.60 -6.82
C ALA A 27 -5.95 4.08 -7.32
N GLN A 28 -5.56 4.46 -8.53
CA GLN A 28 -4.27 4.10 -9.12
C GLN A 28 -3.10 4.80 -8.42
N GLY A 29 -3.26 6.09 -8.07
CA GLY A 29 -2.22 6.82 -7.34
C GLY A 29 -2.02 6.27 -5.94
N ALA A 30 -3.11 5.91 -5.25
CA ALA A 30 -3.04 5.27 -3.93
C ALA A 30 -2.36 3.89 -3.97
N ALA A 31 -2.51 3.12 -5.05
CA ALA A 31 -1.86 1.81 -5.20
C ALA A 31 -0.36 1.89 -5.56
N ARG A 32 0.12 3.00 -6.13
CA ARG A 32 1.52 3.19 -6.56
C ARG A 32 2.46 3.71 -5.48
N LEU A 33 1.92 4.41 -4.48
CA LEU A 33 2.61 4.64 -3.20
C LEU A 33 2.74 3.33 -2.44
#